data_AF-A0A9P3HKA7-F1
#
_entry.id   AF-A0A9P3HKA7-F1
#
_cell.length_a   1.000
_cell.length_b   1.000
_cell.length_c   1.000
_cell.angle_alpha   90.00
_cell.angle_beta   90.00
_cell.angle_gamma   90.00
#
_symmetry.space_group_name_H-M   'P 1'
#
loop_
_entity.id
_entity.type
_entity.pdbx_description
1 polymer ?
#
loop_
_entity_poly.entity_id
_entity_poly.type
_entity_poly.pdbx_seq_one_letter_code
_entity_poly.pdbx_strand_id
1 'polypeptide(L)'
;MDEHAPIVYDVTPYLEETKGWNSDPSAYLLRYYTKYYFLATDGKATTEKIIDQLTGLEVIRGDQYVYQSPNKLCITGLAPTHPLIAQKHRYKVLNVRFDSKIMAALPQPTAIPANSKKQPPPACHAETVICKIEAQDLEYVAPPSSENADMTDTATTTSVEEATKEGAIPEEAVAEETTSESTPVLSSRAQQRDAAKVKESVDPSRVMFVIRGAIGGHVMELNERLLRRGTAVITDPTVINTIVDKASTHGFIAVLRPKIDNTEIALEHLCPMDRYEAYHQ
;
A
#
# COMPACT_ATOMS: atom_id res chain seq x y z
N MET A 1 -34.42 -13.98 -1.93
CA MET A 1 -34.20 -12.59 -2.37
C MET A 1 -33.02 -12.63 -3.32
N ASP A 2 -33.22 -12.29 -4.59
CA ASP A 2 -32.15 -12.27 -5.60
C ASP A 2 -31.23 -11.07 -5.35
N GLU A 3 -30.10 -11.30 -4.68
CA GLU A 3 -29.06 -10.28 -4.39
C GLU A 3 -28.20 -9.92 -5.63
N HIS A 4 -28.59 -10.33 -6.83
CA HIS A 4 -27.79 -10.18 -8.04
C HIS A 4 -28.57 -9.58 -9.22
N ALA A 5 -29.51 -8.66 -8.94
CA ALA A 5 -30.01 -7.82 -10.01
C ALA A 5 -28.83 -7.04 -10.64
N PRO A 6 -28.66 -7.07 -11.98
CA PRO A 6 -27.63 -6.28 -12.63
C PRO A 6 -27.91 -4.82 -12.34
N ILE A 7 -26.94 -4.13 -11.72
CA ILE A 7 -27.04 -2.71 -11.44
C ILE A 7 -27.05 -1.99 -12.79
N VAL A 8 -28.22 -1.49 -13.18
CA VAL A 8 -28.40 -0.65 -14.37
C VAL A 8 -28.07 0.78 -13.95
N TYR A 9 -26.92 1.27 -14.38
CA TYR A 9 -26.47 2.63 -14.09
C TYR A 9 -27.24 3.63 -14.94
N ASP A 10 -27.89 4.61 -14.30
CA ASP A 10 -28.48 5.74 -15.01
C ASP A 10 -27.38 6.77 -15.34
N VAL A 11 -26.95 6.76 -16.61
CA VAL A 11 -25.97 7.71 -17.14
C VAL A 11 -26.59 9.03 -17.59
N THR A 12 -27.92 9.15 -17.57
CA THR A 12 -28.68 10.30 -18.07
C THR A 12 -28.24 11.63 -17.45
N PRO A 13 -27.98 11.74 -16.13
CA PRO A 13 -27.54 12.99 -15.51
C PRO A 13 -26.22 13.53 -16.06
N TYR A 14 -25.41 12.66 -16.67
CA TYR A 14 -24.04 12.98 -17.06
C TYR A 14 -23.89 13.19 -18.58
N LEU A 15 -24.94 12.98 -19.38
CA LEU A 15 -24.87 12.98 -20.86
C LEU A 15 -24.33 14.27 -21.48
N GLU A 16 -24.65 15.44 -20.92
CA GLU A 16 -24.09 16.72 -21.40
C GLU A 16 -22.60 16.79 -21.16
N GLU A 17 -22.16 16.30 -20.00
CA GLU A 17 -20.76 16.23 -19.70
C GLU A 17 -20.12 15.30 -20.73
N THR A 18 -20.68 14.12 -21.06
CA THR A 18 -20.11 13.03 -21.94
C THR A 18 -19.87 13.36 -23.42
N LYS A 19 -20.37 14.47 -23.95
CA LYS A 19 -20.34 14.77 -25.40
C LYS A 19 -18.95 14.85 -26.07
N GLY A 20 -17.89 15.20 -25.33
CA GLY A 20 -16.52 15.36 -25.86
C GLY A 20 -15.59 14.14 -25.77
N TRP A 21 -16.12 12.96 -25.41
CA TRP A 21 -15.32 11.77 -25.07
C TRP A 21 -14.37 11.27 -26.15
N ASN A 22 -14.84 11.21 -27.39
CA ASN A 22 -14.09 10.57 -28.45
C ASN A 22 -12.93 11.45 -28.97
N SER A 23 -12.89 12.72 -28.61
CA SER A 23 -11.95 13.71 -29.14
C SER A 23 -10.74 14.01 -28.24
N ASP A 24 -10.79 13.66 -26.95
CA ASP A 24 -9.72 13.98 -26.00
C ASP A 24 -9.50 12.84 -25.00
N PRO A 25 -8.36 12.12 -25.06
CA PRO A 25 -8.05 11.04 -24.12
C PRO A 25 -7.85 11.53 -22.68
N SER A 26 -7.59 12.83 -22.46
CA SER A 26 -7.57 13.42 -21.12
C SER A 26 -8.97 13.72 -20.58
N ALA A 27 -10.00 13.76 -21.43
CA ALA A 27 -11.39 13.96 -21.00
C ALA A 27 -11.89 12.86 -20.06
N TYR A 28 -11.39 11.62 -20.18
CA TYR A 28 -11.70 10.53 -19.24
C TYR A 28 -11.21 10.82 -17.82
N LEU A 29 -10.15 11.62 -17.70
CA LEU A 29 -9.47 11.95 -16.45
C LEU A 29 -9.95 13.28 -15.86
N LEU A 30 -10.39 14.21 -16.72
CA LEU A 30 -11.01 15.48 -16.34
C LEU A 30 -12.44 15.33 -15.81
N ARG A 31 -13.03 14.14 -15.89
CA ARG A 31 -14.41 13.83 -15.46
C ARG A 31 -14.52 13.19 -14.09
N TYR A 32 -13.41 13.12 -13.39
CA TYR A 32 -13.49 12.72 -12.00
C TYR A 32 -14.06 13.90 -11.21
N TYR A 33 -15.33 13.78 -10.80
CA TYR A 33 -16.10 14.88 -10.19
C TYR A 33 -15.51 15.32 -8.87
N THR A 34 -14.81 14.41 -8.19
CA THR A 34 -14.21 14.72 -6.91
C THR A 34 -12.86 14.03 -6.78
N LYS A 35 -11.85 14.84 -6.46
CA LYS A 35 -10.51 14.37 -6.13
C LYS A 35 -10.36 14.35 -4.63
N TYR A 36 -10.05 13.17 -4.12
CA TYR A 36 -9.71 12.96 -2.74
C TYR A 36 -8.25 12.52 -2.63
N TYR A 37 -7.69 12.68 -1.43
CA TYR A 37 -6.33 12.31 -1.13
C TYR A 37 -6.29 11.48 0.13
N PHE A 38 -5.59 10.35 0.03
CA PHE A 38 -5.10 9.64 1.19
C PHE A 38 -3.71 10.21 1.50
N LEU A 39 -3.67 11.06 2.51
CA LEU A 39 -2.42 11.54 3.06
C LEU A 39 -1.84 10.38 3.88
N ALA A 40 -0.61 9.98 3.59
CA ALA A 40 0.10 9.00 4.39
C ALA A 40 0.41 9.50 5.83
N THR A 41 0.00 10.73 6.13
CA THR A 41 0.37 11.50 7.30
C THR A 41 -0.87 11.96 8.05
N ASP A 42 -1.32 11.14 9.01
CA ASP A 42 -2.00 11.69 10.19
C ASP A 42 -1.01 12.38 11.13
N GLY A 43 0.09 12.96 10.62
CA GLY A 43 1.10 13.76 11.36
C GLY A 43 1.80 13.09 12.55
N LYS A 44 1.31 11.95 13.01
CA LYS A 44 1.96 11.06 13.95
C LYS A 44 2.89 10.24 13.09
N ALA A 45 4.11 10.76 12.93
CA ALA A 45 5.24 9.93 12.62
C ALA A 45 5.15 8.71 13.56
N THR A 46 4.63 7.60 13.07
CA THR A 46 4.83 6.33 13.74
C THR A 46 6.32 6.15 13.68
N THR A 47 6.99 6.40 14.80
CA THR A 47 8.43 6.25 14.99
C THR A 47 8.90 4.83 14.67
N GLU A 48 7.96 3.90 14.56
CA GLU A 48 8.19 2.56 14.07
C GLU A 48 8.45 2.55 12.57
N LYS A 49 9.72 2.35 12.21
CA LYS A 49 10.12 1.94 10.87
C LYS A 49 9.43 0.62 10.53
N ILE A 50 8.50 0.68 9.58
CA ILE A 50 7.87 -0.53 9.05
C ILE A 50 8.85 -1.15 8.06
N ILE A 51 9.26 -2.39 8.29
CA ILE A 51 10.15 -3.13 7.38
C ILE A 51 9.35 -4.17 6.59
N ASP A 52 9.50 -4.17 5.28
CA ASP A 52 8.91 -5.21 4.43
C ASP A 52 9.62 -6.54 4.68
N GLN A 53 8.89 -7.56 5.15
CA GLN A 53 9.47 -8.84 5.54
C GLN A 53 10.13 -9.62 4.38
N LEU A 54 9.73 -9.33 3.14
CA LEU A 54 10.25 -10.03 1.96
C LEU A 54 11.56 -9.42 1.48
N THR A 55 11.66 -8.09 1.50
CA THR A 55 12.79 -7.34 0.94
C THR A 55 13.73 -6.74 1.99
N GLY A 56 13.29 -6.63 3.24
CA GLY A 56 14.02 -5.97 4.32
C GLY A 56 14.07 -4.44 4.19
N LEU A 57 13.28 -3.85 3.28
CA LEU A 57 13.29 -2.41 3.01
C LEU A 57 12.37 -1.63 3.93
N GLU A 58 12.74 -0.38 4.20
CA GLU A 58 11.88 0.58 4.89
C GLU A 58 10.66 0.91 4.02
N VAL A 59 9.47 0.71 4.60
CA VAL A 59 8.18 0.94 3.97
C VAL A 59 7.69 2.33 4.31
N ILE A 60 7.70 3.19 3.31
CA ILE A 60 7.14 4.53 3.36
C ILE A 60 5.71 4.45 2.82
N ARG A 61 4.73 4.89 3.62
CA ARG A 61 3.37 5.09 3.12
C ARG A 61 3.39 6.26 2.14
N GLY A 62 2.88 6.05 0.93
CA GLY A 62 2.86 7.07 -0.12
C GLY A 62 1.55 7.86 -0.13
N ASP A 63 1.61 9.15 -0.43
CA ASP A 63 0.43 9.96 -0.73
C ASP A 63 -0.22 9.51 -2.05
N GLN A 64 -1.49 9.16 -1.99
CA GLN A 64 -2.24 8.71 -3.17
C GLN A 64 -3.51 9.53 -3.35
N TYR A 65 -3.85 9.83 -4.61
CA TYR A 65 -5.15 10.41 -4.91
C TYR A 65 -6.16 9.29 -5.14
N VAL A 66 -7.44 9.60 -4.89
CA VAL A 66 -8.59 8.81 -5.32
C VAL A 66 -9.53 9.73 -6.10
N TYR A 67 -9.74 9.40 -7.35
CA TYR A 67 -10.64 10.10 -8.25
C TYR A 67 -11.93 9.32 -8.40
N GLN A 68 -13.09 9.92 -8.08
CA GLN A 68 -14.37 9.28 -8.38
C GLN A 68 -14.89 9.70 -9.75
N SER A 69 -15.22 8.70 -10.57
CA SER A 69 -15.78 8.85 -11.92
C SER A 69 -17.32 8.81 -11.94
N PRO A 70 -18.00 9.20 -13.05
CA PRO A 70 -19.47 9.29 -13.10
C PRO A 70 -20.18 7.99 -12.77
N ASN A 71 -19.60 6.86 -13.18
CA ASN A 71 -20.13 5.52 -12.93
C ASN A 71 -19.83 5.01 -11.51
N LYS A 72 -19.39 5.90 -10.60
CA LYS A 72 -19.02 5.61 -9.21
C LYS A 72 -17.80 4.71 -9.04
N LEU A 73 -17.08 4.37 -10.11
CA LEU A 73 -15.75 3.77 -10.00
C LEU A 73 -14.74 4.81 -9.52
N CYS A 74 -13.79 4.35 -8.73
CA CYS A 74 -12.72 5.14 -8.15
C CYS A 74 -11.38 4.78 -8.79
N ILE A 75 -10.56 5.77 -9.11
CA ILE A 75 -9.26 5.59 -9.74
C ILE A 75 -8.19 6.08 -8.79
N THR A 76 -7.23 5.21 -8.49
CA THR A 76 -6.13 5.50 -7.56
C THR A 76 -4.82 5.70 -8.32
N GLY A 77 -4.00 6.62 -7.84
CA GLY A 77 -2.68 6.91 -8.38
C GLY A 77 -1.86 7.77 -7.42
N LEU A 78 -0.66 8.16 -7.84
CA LEU A 78 0.25 8.95 -6.99
C LEU A 78 -0.21 10.41 -6.90
N ALA A 79 -0.34 10.93 -5.68
CA ALA A 79 -0.70 12.33 -5.44
C ALA A 79 0.46 13.28 -5.85
N PRO A 80 0.21 14.55 -6.20
CA PRO A 80 1.26 15.49 -6.58
C PRO A 80 2.36 15.68 -5.54
N THR A 81 2.02 15.58 -4.24
CA THR A 81 2.99 15.70 -3.14
C THR A 81 3.74 14.41 -2.84
N HIS A 82 3.38 13.29 -3.49
CA HIS A 82 4.06 12.02 -3.29
C HIS A 82 5.57 12.20 -3.52
N PRO A 83 6.47 11.68 -2.67
CA PRO A 83 7.91 11.94 -2.77
C PRO A 83 8.51 11.62 -4.14
N LEU A 84 8.06 10.55 -4.79
CA LEU A 84 8.46 10.20 -6.17
C LEU A 84 8.13 11.27 -7.23
N ILE A 85 7.11 12.11 -7.00
CA ILE A 85 6.70 13.20 -7.90
C ILE A 85 7.29 14.54 -7.44
N ALA A 86 7.19 14.85 -6.15
CA ALA A 86 7.65 16.13 -5.60
C ALA A 86 9.19 16.23 -5.56
N GLN A 87 9.89 15.11 -5.40
CA GLN A 87 11.35 15.05 -5.25
C GLN A 87 11.97 14.13 -6.31
N LYS A 88 11.67 14.38 -7.60
CA LYS A 88 12.16 13.55 -8.72
C LYS A 88 13.68 13.42 -8.80
N HIS A 89 14.42 14.42 -8.31
CA HIS A 89 15.88 14.41 -8.27
C HIS A 89 16.44 13.53 -7.15
N ARG A 90 15.66 13.30 -6.09
CA ARG A 90 16.07 12.50 -4.93
C ARG A 90 15.80 11.02 -5.15
N TYR A 91 14.67 10.65 -5.74
CA TYR A 91 14.29 9.24 -5.86
C TYR A 91 14.38 8.74 -7.29
N LYS A 92 15.15 7.66 -7.49
CA LYS A 92 15.17 6.90 -8.74
C LYS A 92 14.34 5.62 -8.58
N VAL A 93 13.18 5.56 -9.24
CA VAL A 93 12.34 4.36 -9.23
C VAL A 93 13.07 3.21 -9.93
N LEU A 94 13.22 2.09 -9.23
CA LEU A 94 13.90 0.89 -9.70
C LEU A 94 12.90 -0.11 -10.30
N ASN A 95 11.78 -0.33 -9.61
CA ASN A 95 10.72 -1.18 -10.11
C ASN A 95 9.38 -0.91 -9.44
N VAL A 96 8.32 -1.41 -10.08
CA VAL A 96 6.94 -1.35 -9.60
C VAL A 96 6.39 -2.78 -9.55
N ARG A 97 5.83 -3.19 -8.42
CA ARG A 97 5.32 -4.54 -8.19
C ARG A 97 3.86 -4.50 -7.75
N PHE A 98 2.99 -5.12 -8.54
CA PHE A 98 1.60 -5.30 -8.13
C PHE A 98 1.45 -6.51 -7.20
N ASP A 99 0.46 -6.44 -6.31
CA ASP A 99 0.16 -7.55 -5.41
C ASP A 99 -0.27 -8.79 -6.22
N SER A 100 0.41 -9.91 -5.97
CA SER A 100 0.22 -11.14 -6.74
C SER A 100 -1.17 -11.74 -6.53
N LYS A 101 -1.80 -11.54 -5.38
CA LYS A 101 -3.16 -12.05 -5.12
C LYS A 101 -4.19 -11.27 -5.93
N ILE A 102 -4.03 -9.94 -6.01
CA ILE A 102 -4.88 -9.09 -6.84
C ILE A 102 -4.71 -9.45 -8.31
N MET A 103 -3.46 -9.55 -8.79
CA MET A 103 -3.19 -9.91 -10.19
C MET A 103 -3.73 -11.29 -10.58
N ALA A 104 -3.61 -12.29 -9.69
CA ALA A 104 -4.09 -13.64 -9.95
C ALA A 104 -5.62 -13.73 -9.97
N ALA A 105 -6.31 -12.85 -9.25
CA ALA A 105 -7.76 -12.83 -9.17
C ALA A 105 -8.43 -11.99 -10.27
N LEU A 106 -7.67 -11.15 -10.98
CA LEU A 106 -8.20 -10.35 -12.08
C LEU A 106 -8.38 -11.17 -13.36
N PRO A 107 -9.44 -10.92 -14.14
CA PRO A 107 -9.64 -11.59 -15.43
C PRO A 107 -8.46 -11.32 -16.36
N GLN A 108 -7.84 -12.38 -16.87
CA GLN A 108 -6.79 -12.24 -17.88
C GLN A 108 -7.42 -11.96 -19.25
N PRO A 109 -6.97 -10.94 -20.01
CA PRO A 109 -7.57 -10.55 -21.30
C PRO A 109 -7.66 -11.68 -22.34
N THR A 110 -6.79 -12.69 -22.23
CA THR A 110 -6.62 -13.76 -23.22
C THR A 110 -7.39 -15.04 -22.90
N ALA A 111 -8.07 -15.13 -21.76
CA ALA A 111 -8.67 -16.38 -21.29
C ALA A 111 -10.19 -16.27 -21.17
N ILE A 112 -10.91 -16.51 -22.27
CA ILE A 112 -12.33 -16.86 -22.17
C ILE A 112 -12.57 -18.18 -22.91
N PRO A 113 -12.51 -19.33 -22.22
CA PRO A 113 -13.37 -20.44 -22.61
C PRO A 113 -14.82 -20.02 -22.35
N ALA A 114 -15.69 -20.17 -23.35
CA ALA A 114 -17.06 -19.64 -23.41
C ALA A 114 -18.03 -20.09 -22.29
N ASN A 115 -17.57 -20.84 -21.27
CA ASN A 115 -18.37 -21.44 -20.21
C ASN A 115 -17.80 -21.31 -18.79
N SER A 116 -16.73 -20.55 -18.56
CA SER A 116 -16.26 -20.33 -17.18
C SER A 116 -17.17 -19.32 -16.46
N LYS A 117 -17.68 -19.70 -15.28
CA LYS A 117 -18.34 -18.76 -14.37
C LYS A 117 -17.36 -17.61 -14.10
N LYS A 118 -17.75 -16.37 -14.40
CA LYS A 118 -16.92 -15.19 -14.17
C LYS A 118 -16.58 -15.14 -12.67
N GLN A 119 -15.30 -15.32 -12.34
CA GLN A 119 -14.82 -15.14 -10.98
C GLN A 119 -15.09 -13.68 -10.57
N PRO A 120 -15.64 -13.43 -9.36
CA PRO A 120 -15.84 -12.07 -8.90
C PRO A 120 -14.48 -11.35 -8.80
N PRO A 121 -14.43 -10.03 -9.06
CA PRO A 121 -13.20 -9.25 -8.89
C PRO A 121 -12.69 -9.35 -7.44
N PRO A 122 -11.37 -9.26 -7.19
CA PRO A 122 -10.83 -9.39 -5.84
C PRO A 122 -11.33 -8.26 -4.93
N ALA A 123 -11.80 -8.64 -3.73
CA ALA A 123 -12.14 -7.69 -2.69
C ALA A 123 -10.89 -6.92 -2.23
N CYS A 124 -11.09 -5.65 -1.88
CA CYS A 124 -10.07 -4.71 -1.46
C CYS A 124 -10.57 -3.94 -0.24
N HIS A 125 -9.76 -3.85 0.80
CA HIS A 125 -9.98 -2.96 1.94
C HIS A 125 -9.13 -1.69 1.74
N ALA A 126 -9.43 -0.63 2.49
CA ALA A 126 -8.64 0.61 2.42
C ALA A 126 -7.13 0.37 2.64
N GLU A 127 -6.79 -0.57 3.53
CA GLU A 127 -5.42 -0.94 3.85
C GLU A 127 -4.81 -2.01 2.92
N THR A 128 -5.58 -2.61 2.03
CA THR A 128 -5.07 -3.64 1.11
C THR A 128 -3.98 -3.05 0.23
N VAL A 129 -2.79 -3.66 0.24
CA VAL A 129 -1.69 -3.28 -0.64
C VAL A 129 -2.04 -3.63 -2.08
N ILE A 130 -2.06 -2.63 -2.96
CA ILE A 130 -2.28 -2.81 -4.39
C ILE A 130 -0.93 -2.95 -5.11
N CYS A 131 0.00 -2.08 -4.76
CA CYS A 131 1.24 -1.93 -5.48
C CYS A 131 2.35 -1.46 -4.54
N LYS A 132 3.56 -1.94 -4.79
CA LYS A 132 4.80 -1.55 -4.12
C LYS A 132 5.73 -0.93 -5.16
N ILE A 133 6.18 0.29 -4.92
CA ILE A 133 7.13 0.99 -5.78
C ILE A 133 8.46 1.04 -5.05
N GLU A 134 9.44 0.38 -5.62
CA GLU A 134 10.79 0.36 -5.11
C GLU A 134 11.61 1.47 -5.76
N ALA A 135 12.30 2.26 -4.94
CA ALA A 135 13.14 3.35 -5.40
C ALA A 135 14.47 3.41 -4.65
N GLN A 136 15.45 4.07 -5.23
CA GLN A 136 16.72 4.41 -4.61
C GLN A 136 16.70 5.89 -4.21
N ASP A 137 17.01 6.18 -2.96
CA ASP A 137 17.27 7.52 -2.44
C ASP A 137 18.70 7.93 -2.80
N LEU A 138 18.82 8.84 -3.78
CA LEU A 138 20.08 9.35 -4.30
C LEU A 138 20.78 10.32 -3.34
N GLU A 139 20.06 10.81 -2.32
CA GLU A 139 20.59 11.70 -1.29
C GLU A 139 20.88 10.97 0.03
N TYR A 140 20.77 9.64 0.06
CA TYR A 140 21.06 8.87 1.26
C TYR A 140 22.53 9.06 1.70
N VAL A 141 22.71 9.51 2.93
CA VAL A 141 24.01 9.60 3.60
C VAL A 141 24.03 8.53 4.69
N ALA A 142 24.97 7.58 4.58
CA ALA A 142 25.14 6.55 5.59
C ALA A 142 25.46 7.21 6.96
N PRO A 143 24.81 6.78 8.05
CA PRO A 143 25.21 7.23 9.38
C PRO A 143 26.69 6.87 9.59
N PRO A 144 27.47 7.71 10.30
CA PRO A 144 28.86 7.43 10.58
C PRO A 144 28.95 6.05 11.24
N SER A 145 29.69 5.12 10.64
CA SER A 145 29.84 3.77 11.18
C SER A 145 30.46 3.88 12.56
N SER A 146 29.80 3.30 13.57
CA SER A 146 30.29 3.29 14.96
C SER A 146 31.51 2.39 15.17
N GLU A 147 32.20 1.98 14.09
CA GLU A 147 33.30 1.02 14.12
C GLU A 147 34.64 1.62 14.61
N ASN A 148 34.68 2.89 14.99
CA ASN A 148 35.87 3.53 15.58
C ASN A 148 35.63 4.13 16.98
N ALA A 149 34.61 3.69 17.71
CA ALA A 149 34.54 3.94 19.16
C ALA A 149 35.49 2.98 19.90
N ASP A 150 36.78 3.02 19.55
CA ASP A 150 37.84 2.30 20.24
C ASP A 150 38.37 3.15 21.40
N MET A 151 38.30 2.55 22.58
CA MET A 151 39.01 2.81 23.83
C MET A 151 39.72 4.17 24.00
N THR A 152 39.01 5.12 24.62
CA THR A 152 39.64 5.94 25.68
C THR A 152 38.90 5.69 26.99
N ASP A 153 39.41 4.71 27.74
CA ASP A 153 39.13 4.54 29.16
C ASP A 153 39.46 5.84 29.90
N THR A 154 38.47 6.46 30.53
CA THR A 154 38.74 7.34 31.68
C THR A 154 37.75 6.99 32.76
N ALA A 155 38.25 6.18 33.70
CA ALA A 155 37.57 5.80 34.91
C ALA A 155 37.14 7.04 35.70
N THR A 156 35.87 7.10 36.10
CA THR A 156 35.47 7.87 37.28
C THR A 156 34.41 7.07 38.04
N THR A 157 34.88 6.48 39.14
CA THR A 157 34.14 5.78 40.18
C THR A 157 33.40 6.79 41.05
N THR A 158 32.09 6.68 41.23
CA THR A 158 31.45 7.12 42.50
C THR A 158 30.16 6.34 42.75
N SER A 159 29.90 6.17 44.04
CA SER A 159 29.21 5.10 44.76
C SER A 159 27.71 5.31 45.03
N VAL A 160 27.00 4.17 45.07
CA VAL A 160 25.95 3.68 46.00
C VAL A 160 25.19 4.71 46.86
N GLU A 161 23.85 4.66 46.79
CA GLU A 161 23.01 4.65 48.00
C GLU A 161 21.67 3.91 47.76
N GLU A 162 21.30 3.14 48.77
CA GLU A 162 20.25 2.12 48.89
C GLU A 162 19.10 2.69 49.73
N ALA A 163 17.84 2.45 49.35
CA ALA A 163 16.71 2.62 50.29
C ALA A 163 15.51 1.72 49.94
N THR A 164 15.21 0.85 50.90
CA THR A 164 14.09 -0.08 51.03
C THR A 164 12.80 0.64 51.44
N LYS A 165 11.62 0.12 51.05
CA LYS A 165 10.50 -0.10 52.00
C LYS A 165 9.31 -0.90 51.46
N GLU A 166 8.75 -1.65 52.40
CA GLU A 166 7.68 -2.64 52.39
C GLU A 166 6.26 -2.08 52.17
N GLY A 167 5.33 -2.96 51.79
CA GLY A 167 3.88 -2.76 51.96
C GLY A 167 3.05 -3.93 51.38
N ALA A 168 2.26 -4.58 52.24
CA ALA A 168 1.65 -5.89 52.08
C ALA A 168 0.24 -5.94 51.43
N ILE A 169 -0.21 -7.20 51.23
CA ILE A 169 -1.44 -7.81 50.64
C ILE A 169 -2.71 -7.59 51.53
N PRO A 170 -3.98 -7.86 51.10
CA PRO A 170 -4.60 -9.21 50.85
C PRO A 170 -5.42 -9.28 49.53
N GLU A 171 -5.62 -10.39 48.80
CA GLU A 171 -6.24 -11.73 49.04
C GLU A 171 -7.74 -11.81 48.65
N GLU A 172 -8.05 -12.65 47.64
CA GLU A 172 -9.23 -13.54 47.44
C GLU A 172 -9.26 -13.98 45.94
N ALA A 173 -8.92 -15.23 45.58
CA ALA A 173 -9.77 -16.43 45.44
C ALA A 173 -10.97 -16.21 44.48
N VAL A 174 -11.18 -16.99 43.40
CA VAL A 174 -11.73 -18.36 43.38
C VAL A 174 -11.48 -19.06 42.02
N ALA A 175 -11.41 -20.39 42.09
CA ALA A 175 -11.37 -21.52 41.13
C ALA A 175 -12.07 -21.36 39.74
N GLU A 176 -11.82 -22.17 38.70
CA GLU A 176 -11.99 -23.64 38.59
C GLU A 176 -11.42 -24.24 37.27
N GLU A 177 -11.10 -25.54 37.34
CA GLU A 177 -11.12 -26.64 36.34
C GLU A 177 -10.40 -26.53 34.96
N THR A 178 -9.28 -27.25 34.76
CA THR A 178 -9.14 -28.62 34.19
C THR A 178 -9.76 -28.89 32.83
N THR A 179 -8.91 -29.14 31.82
CA THR A 179 -8.93 -30.39 31.04
C THR A 179 -7.64 -30.56 30.24
N SER A 180 -7.05 -31.74 30.37
CA SER A 180 -5.87 -32.26 29.69
C SER A 180 -6.26 -33.05 28.46
N GLU A 181 -5.56 -32.89 27.33
CA GLU A 181 -5.51 -33.94 26.29
C GLU A 181 -4.20 -33.90 25.47
N SER A 182 -3.34 -34.87 25.78
CA SER A 182 -2.49 -35.70 24.91
C SER A 182 -1.97 -35.16 23.57
N THR A 183 -0.66 -34.88 23.58
CA THR A 183 0.24 -34.99 22.42
C THR A 183 0.54 -36.45 22.03
N PRO A 184 0.64 -36.77 20.73
CA PRO A 184 1.51 -37.84 20.25
C PRO A 184 2.83 -37.28 19.69
N VAL A 185 3.92 -37.74 20.30
CA VAL A 185 5.30 -37.61 19.82
C VAL A 185 5.53 -38.66 18.74
N LEU A 186 5.89 -38.25 17.52
CA LEU A 186 6.58 -39.10 16.54
C LEU A 186 7.37 -38.24 15.54
N SER A 187 8.68 -38.13 15.80
CA SER A 187 9.77 -38.37 14.85
C SER A 187 9.56 -37.97 13.38
N SER A 188 10.23 -36.90 12.94
CA SER A 188 11.06 -37.00 11.72
C SER A 188 12.20 -35.99 11.73
N ARG A 189 13.40 -36.54 11.89
CA ARG A 189 14.72 -35.89 12.00
C ARG A 189 15.24 -35.44 10.63
N ALA A 190 14.39 -34.79 9.82
CA ALA A 190 14.65 -34.51 8.40
C ALA A 190 14.35 -33.06 7.93
N GLN A 191 14.22 -32.09 8.85
CA GLN A 191 13.91 -30.69 8.51
C GLN A 191 15.01 -29.68 8.88
N GLN A 192 16.26 -30.14 9.04
CA GLN A 192 17.37 -29.28 9.50
C GLN A 192 18.46 -29.16 8.44
N ARG A 193 18.07 -28.94 7.18
CA ARG A 193 18.92 -28.41 6.12
C ARG A 193 18.05 -27.46 5.29
N ASP A 194 18.61 -26.31 4.94
CA ASP A 194 18.02 -25.24 4.11
C ASP A 194 17.33 -24.09 4.86
N ALA A 195 18.07 -23.44 5.76
CA ALA A 195 17.81 -22.05 6.13
C ALA A 195 19.10 -21.25 6.33
N ALA A 196 20.14 -21.53 5.54
CA ALA A 196 21.17 -20.52 5.27
C ALA A 196 20.59 -19.52 4.26
N LYS A 197 19.53 -18.79 4.66
CA LYS A 197 19.07 -17.62 3.93
C LYS A 197 20.22 -16.63 4.03
N VAL A 198 20.98 -16.51 2.95
CA VAL A 198 21.95 -15.44 2.74
C VAL A 198 21.21 -14.15 3.11
N LYS A 199 21.58 -13.54 4.24
CA LYS A 199 21.19 -12.17 4.57
C LYS A 199 21.92 -11.31 3.56
N GLU A 200 21.38 -11.24 2.36
CA GLU A 200 21.82 -10.29 1.36
C GLU A 200 21.69 -8.92 2.04
N SER A 201 22.82 -8.21 2.16
CA SER A 201 22.85 -6.91 2.79
C SER A 201 21.94 -6.00 1.97
N VAL A 202 20.78 -5.67 2.52
CA VAL A 202 19.83 -4.76 1.88
C VAL A 202 20.52 -3.41 1.75
N ASP A 203 20.61 -2.91 0.52
CA ASP A 203 21.17 -1.59 0.24
C ASP A 203 20.38 -0.53 1.02
N PRO A 204 21.01 0.19 1.97
CA PRO A 204 20.32 1.11 2.85
C PRO A 204 19.80 2.37 2.12
N SER A 205 20.23 2.60 0.88
CA SER A 205 19.67 3.65 0.03
C SER A 205 18.34 3.26 -0.64
N ARG A 206 17.95 1.98 -0.60
CA ARG A 206 16.67 1.54 -1.19
C ARG A 206 15.53 1.79 -0.22
N VAL A 207 14.43 2.29 -0.77
CA VAL A 207 13.17 2.55 -0.06
C VAL A 207 12.00 1.95 -0.81
N MET A 208 10.93 1.63 -0.09
CA MET A 208 9.72 1.06 -0.66
C MET A 208 8.51 1.95 -0.36
N PHE A 209 7.89 2.48 -1.42
CA PHE A 209 6.60 3.16 -1.33
C PHE A 209 5.47 2.17 -1.51
N VAL A 210 4.49 2.18 -0.61
CA VAL A 210 3.34 1.27 -0.65
C VAL A 210 2.07 2.03 -0.99
N ILE A 211 1.40 1.59 -2.05
CA ILE A 211 0.11 2.10 -2.53
C ILE A 211 -1.00 1.11 -2.15
N ARG A 212 -2.06 1.63 -1.57
CA ARG A 212 -3.15 0.86 -0.97
C ARG A 212 -4.48 1.10 -1.68
N GLY A 213 -5.51 0.35 -1.28
CA GLY A 213 -6.89 0.54 -1.73
C GLY A 213 -7.43 1.94 -1.51
N ALA A 214 -7.07 2.57 -0.37
CA ALA A 214 -7.66 3.81 0.18
C ALA A 214 -9.17 3.75 0.46
N ILE A 215 -9.91 2.87 -0.21
CA ILE A 215 -11.34 2.64 -0.02
C ILE A 215 -11.64 1.14 0.06
N GLY A 216 -12.73 0.78 0.74
CA GLY A 216 -13.26 -0.58 0.73
C GLY A 216 -14.09 -0.87 -0.53
N GLY A 217 -13.86 -2.00 -1.18
CA GLY A 217 -14.47 -2.31 -2.46
C GLY A 217 -13.92 -3.55 -3.15
N HIS A 218 -13.84 -3.49 -4.48
CA HIS A 218 -13.23 -4.51 -5.32
C HIS A 218 -12.28 -3.86 -6.33
N VAL A 219 -11.13 -4.47 -6.59
CA VAL A 219 -10.25 -4.02 -7.68
C VAL A 219 -10.83 -4.52 -8.99
N MET A 220 -11.21 -3.61 -9.87
CA MET A 220 -11.81 -3.91 -11.17
C MET A 220 -10.74 -4.05 -12.25
N GLU A 221 -9.69 -3.24 -12.16
CA GLU A 221 -8.64 -3.16 -13.17
C GLU A 221 -7.34 -2.68 -12.52
N LEU A 222 -6.21 -3.21 -12.98
CA LEU A 222 -4.88 -2.62 -12.78
C LEU A 222 -4.45 -2.03 -14.12
N ASN A 223 -3.73 -0.91 -14.11
CA ASN A 223 -3.32 -0.27 -15.36
C ASN A 223 -2.46 -1.22 -16.22
N GLU A 224 -3.09 -1.79 -17.26
CA GLU A 224 -2.47 -2.80 -18.10
C GLU A 224 -1.26 -2.27 -18.88
N ARG A 225 -1.19 -0.96 -19.10
CA ARG A 225 -0.02 -0.33 -19.75
C ARG A 225 1.23 -0.46 -18.89
N LEU A 226 1.04 -0.62 -17.59
CA LEU A 226 2.10 -0.89 -16.63
C LEU A 226 2.47 -2.38 -16.66
N LEU A 227 1.48 -3.26 -16.80
CA LEU A 227 1.64 -4.72 -16.79
C LEU A 227 2.04 -5.26 -18.19
N ARG A 228 3.34 -5.30 -18.50
CA ARG A 228 3.79 -6.01 -19.71
C ARG A 228 3.67 -7.52 -19.54
N ARG A 229 2.90 -8.16 -20.43
CA ARG A 229 2.96 -9.62 -20.74
C ARG A 229 3.00 -10.54 -19.50
N GLY A 230 2.15 -10.28 -18.50
CA GLY A 230 1.98 -11.17 -17.35
C GLY A 230 3.10 -11.09 -16.29
N THR A 231 4.01 -10.13 -16.36
CA THR A 231 4.99 -9.92 -15.27
C THR A 231 4.42 -9.01 -14.20
N ALA A 232 4.47 -9.44 -12.94
CA ALA A 232 4.05 -8.64 -11.79
C ALA A 232 5.02 -7.50 -11.45
N VAL A 233 6.23 -7.54 -12.01
CA VAL A 233 7.32 -6.59 -11.76
C VAL A 233 7.60 -5.79 -13.03
N ILE A 234 7.68 -4.48 -12.88
CA ILE A 234 7.89 -3.52 -13.97
C ILE A 234 9.24 -2.86 -13.75
N THR A 235 10.13 -2.98 -14.74
CA THR A 235 11.48 -2.40 -14.71
C THR A 235 11.75 -1.46 -15.89
N ASP A 236 10.81 -1.33 -16.84
CA ASP A 236 10.99 -0.47 -18.01
C ASP A 236 10.95 1.02 -17.61
N PRO A 237 12.02 1.79 -17.84
CA PRO A 237 12.08 3.21 -17.50
C PRO A 237 10.96 4.05 -18.16
N THR A 238 10.52 3.69 -19.36
CA THR A 238 9.46 4.43 -20.08
C THR A 238 8.11 4.28 -19.36
N VAL A 239 7.83 3.08 -18.87
CA VAL A 239 6.62 2.77 -18.12
C VAL A 239 6.67 3.43 -16.74
N ILE A 240 7.82 3.35 -16.07
CA ILE A 240 8.08 4.02 -14.79
C ILE A 240 7.89 5.53 -14.92
N ASN A 241 8.47 6.16 -15.95
CA ASN A 241 8.28 7.59 -16.20
C ASN A 241 6.81 7.94 -16.47
N THR A 242 6.03 7.02 -17.05
CA THR A 242 4.58 7.24 -17.21
C THR A 242 3.87 7.29 -15.86
N ILE A 243 4.24 6.43 -14.89
CA ILE A 243 3.68 6.45 -13.53
C ILE A 243 4.00 7.76 -12.82
N VAL A 244 5.23 8.28 -12.98
CA VAL A 244 5.69 9.48 -12.27
C VAL A 244 5.27 10.77 -12.97
N ASP A 245 5.52 10.90 -14.28
CA ASP A 245 5.28 12.12 -15.04
C ASP A 245 3.82 12.29 -15.45
N LYS A 246 3.09 11.17 -15.58
CA LYS A 246 1.68 11.16 -15.99
C LYS A 246 0.80 10.51 -14.93
N ALA A 247 1.19 10.62 -13.66
CA ALA A 247 0.52 10.00 -12.52
C ALA A 247 -1.00 10.20 -12.51
N SER A 248 -1.46 11.43 -12.75
CA SER A 248 -2.90 11.80 -12.75
C SER A 248 -3.65 11.41 -14.02
N THR A 249 -2.95 10.91 -15.04
CA THR A 249 -3.53 10.58 -16.33
C THR A 249 -3.27 9.13 -16.71
N HIS A 250 -2.22 8.89 -17.49
CA HIS A 250 -1.86 7.59 -18.03
C HIS A 250 -1.14 6.69 -17.02
N GLY A 251 -0.65 7.26 -15.93
CA GLY A 251 0.09 6.62 -14.85
C GLY A 251 -0.76 6.20 -13.66
N PHE A 252 -2.08 6.12 -13.80
CA PHE A 252 -2.95 5.58 -12.74
C PHE A 252 -2.54 4.15 -12.38
N ILE A 253 -2.86 3.70 -11.17
CA ILE A 253 -2.42 2.40 -10.66
C ILE A 253 -3.54 1.37 -10.77
N ALA A 254 -4.73 1.71 -10.27
CA ALA A 254 -5.86 0.79 -10.26
C ALA A 254 -7.22 1.51 -10.39
N VAL A 255 -8.21 0.77 -10.88
CA VAL A 255 -9.63 1.12 -10.84
C VAL A 255 -10.31 0.25 -9.80
N LEU A 256 -11.02 0.88 -8.88
CA LEU A 256 -11.72 0.27 -7.77
C LEU A 256 -13.22 0.53 -7.90
N ARG A 257 -14.02 -0.47 -7.50
CA ARG A 257 -15.46 -0.31 -7.28
C ARG A 257 -15.71 -0.26 -5.78
N PRO A 258 -16.20 0.85 -5.21
CA PRO A 258 -16.58 0.91 -3.81
C PRO A 258 -17.57 -0.19 -3.43
N LYS A 259 -17.49 -0.70 -2.19
CA LYS A 259 -18.46 -1.68 -1.66
C LYS A 259 -19.82 -1.02 -1.39
N ILE A 260 -19.80 0.24 -0.98
CA ILE A 260 -20.98 1.03 -0.62
C ILE A 260 -21.27 1.99 -1.77
N ASP A 261 -22.50 1.98 -2.28
CA ASP A 261 -22.91 2.87 -3.38
C ASP A 261 -23.01 4.34 -2.94
N ASN A 262 -23.26 4.57 -1.63
CA ASN A 262 -23.18 5.90 -1.04
C ASN A 262 -21.71 6.38 -1.00
N THR A 263 -21.42 7.32 -1.89
CA THR A 263 -20.11 7.94 -2.08
C THR A 263 -19.59 8.63 -0.83
N GLU A 264 -20.46 9.33 -0.09
CA GLU A 264 -20.05 10.11 1.07
C GLU A 264 -19.49 9.21 2.16
N ILE A 265 -20.12 8.05 2.38
CA ILE A 265 -19.67 7.03 3.32
C ILE A 265 -18.41 6.34 2.79
N ALA A 266 -18.39 5.97 1.50
CA ALA A 266 -17.25 5.26 0.92
C ALA A 266 -15.94 6.07 0.93
N LEU A 267 -16.05 7.40 0.92
CA LEU A 267 -14.92 8.34 0.83
C LEU A 267 -14.74 9.18 2.11
N GLU A 268 -15.45 8.86 3.20
CA GLU A 268 -15.49 9.67 4.43
C GLU A 268 -14.11 9.88 5.07
N HIS A 269 -13.21 8.91 4.90
CA HIS A 269 -11.85 8.94 5.45
C HIS A 269 -10.84 9.65 4.55
N LEU A 270 -11.24 10.11 3.37
CA LEU A 270 -10.33 10.76 2.43
C LEU A 270 -10.42 12.28 2.53
N CYS A 271 -9.28 12.94 2.30
CA CYS A 271 -9.19 14.39 2.33
C CYS A 271 -9.68 14.98 0.99
N PRO A 272 -10.67 15.90 0.96
CA PRO A 272 -11.07 16.56 -0.28
C PRO A 272 -9.96 17.48 -0.80
N MET A 273 -9.99 17.77 -2.10
CA MET A 273 -8.94 18.53 -2.80
C MET A 273 -8.63 19.88 -2.17
N ASP A 274 -9.64 20.71 -1.87
CA ASP A 274 -9.42 22.03 -1.28
C ASP A 274 -8.68 21.96 0.05
N ARG A 275 -9.00 20.94 0.87
CA ARG A 275 -8.34 20.71 2.15
C ARG A 275 -6.92 20.19 1.97
N TYR A 276 -6.71 19.32 0.98
CA TYR A 276 -5.38 18.84 0.63
C TYR A 276 -4.49 19.99 0.15
N GLU A 277 -4.97 20.85 -0.74
CA GLU A 277 -4.21 22.02 -1.20
C GLU A 277 -3.87 22.97 -0.05
N ALA A 278 -4.81 23.18 0.88
CA ALA A 278 -4.56 23.98 2.08
C ALA A 278 -3.48 23.41 3.01
N TYR A 279 -3.24 22.08 3.01
CA TYR A 279 -2.13 21.49 3.78
C TYR A 279 -0.75 21.71 3.16
N HIS A 280 -0.70 22.15 1.89
CA HIS A 280 0.53 22.25 1.11
C HIS A 280 0.84 23.66 0.57
N GLN A 281 0.06 24.67 0.97
CA GLN A 281 0.37 26.09 0.81
C GLN A 281 1.21 26.58 1.99
#